data_AF-A0A7K6M4B1-F1
#
_entry.id   AF-A0A7K6M4B1-F1
#
_cell.length_a   1.000
_cell.length_b   1.000
_cell.length_c   1.000
_cell.angle_alpha   90.00
_cell.angle_beta   90.00
_cell.angle_gamma   90.00
#
_symmetry.space_group_name_H-M   'P 1'
#
loop_
_entity.id
_entity.type
_entity.pdbx_description
1 polymer ?
#
loop_
_entity_poly.entity_id
_entity_poly.type
_entity_poly.pdbx_seq_one_letter_code
_entity_poly.pdbx_strand_id
1 'polypeptide(L)'
;GGFGVAKNLSTWATQGKNCSISKEVEAVLRAFHAAHKPIGLCCISPVLAAKIFLGCEVTVGHDTECEQWPYAKTAEAMKELGCRHVNSEVTQVHVDARNRLVSTSAFMCNAPIHAIHDGIGTMVREVLRLA
;
A
#
# COMPACT_ATOMS: atom_id res chain seq x y z
N GLY A 1 4.77 -2.78 -6.14
CA GLY A 1 4.97 -3.84 -5.13
C GLY A 1 6.35 -4.45 -5.22
N GLY A 2 6.57 -5.56 -4.51
CA GLY A 2 7.84 -6.29 -4.46
C GLY A 2 8.91 -5.64 -3.57
N PHE A 3 9.92 -6.43 -3.19
CA PHE A 3 11.00 -5.97 -2.29
C PHE A 3 11.79 -4.77 -2.84
N GLY A 4 11.79 -4.53 -4.15
CA GLY A 4 12.40 -3.33 -4.73
C GLY A 4 11.80 -2.03 -4.17
N VAL A 5 10.50 -2.02 -3.83
CA VAL A 5 9.91 -0.86 -3.13
C VAL A 5 10.51 -0.66 -1.75
N ALA A 6 10.75 -1.74 -1.02
CA ALA A 6 11.26 -1.71 0.34
C ALA A 6 12.79 -1.54 0.44
N LYS A 7 13.53 -1.76 -0.65
CA LYS A 7 15.01 -1.74 -0.67
C LYS A 7 15.61 -0.66 -1.56
N ASN A 8 14.93 -0.31 -2.66
CA ASN A 8 15.46 0.61 -3.67
C ASN A 8 14.70 1.94 -3.69
N LEU A 9 13.37 1.89 -3.57
CA LEU A 9 12.53 3.10 -3.53
C LEU A 9 12.39 3.66 -2.11
N SER A 10 12.76 2.86 -1.11
CA SER A 10 12.82 3.24 0.30
C SER A 10 13.81 2.34 1.04
N THR A 11 14.07 2.66 2.30
CA THR A 11 14.83 1.82 3.25
C THR A 11 13.93 0.97 4.15
N TRP A 12 12.66 0.75 3.79
CA TRP A 12 11.69 0.02 4.62
C TRP A 12 12.17 -1.35 5.09
N ALA A 13 12.84 -2.11 4.21
CA ALA A 13 13.30 -3.46 4.53
C ALA A 13 14.30 -3.54 5.69
N THR A 14 15.05 -2.45 5.94
CA THR A 14 16.08 -2.40 7.00
C THR A 14 15.69 -1.48 8.15
N GLN A 15 14.87 -0.46 7.90
CA GLN A 15 14.53 0.58 8.87
C GLN A 15 13.05 0.60 9.30
N GLY A 16 12.19 -0.21 8.67
CA GLY A 16 10.75 -0.26 8.98
C GLY A 16 10.11 1.12 8.97
N LYS A 17 9.35 1.45 10.02
CA LYS A 17 8.70 2.78 10.19
C LYS A 17 9.66 3.97 10.15
N ASN A 18 10.93 3.75 10.46
CA ASN A 18 11.96 4.80 10.44
C ASN A 18 12.59 4.97 9.05
N CYS A 19 12.05 4.32 8.01
CA CYS A 19 12.60 4.41 6.67
C CYS A 19 12.59 5.82 6.09
N SER A 20 13.51 6.04 5.16
CA SER A 20 13.46 7.13 4.19
C SER A 20 12.94 6.61 2.85
N ILE A 21 12.40 7.52 2.04
CA ILE A 21 11.93 7.26 0.68
C ILE A 21 12.88 7.97 -0.28
N SER A 22 13.07 7.40 -1.48
CA SER A 22 13.77 8.09 -2.56
C SER A 22 13.12 9.46 -2.82
N LYS A 23 13.95 10.50 -2.95
CA LYS A 23 13.48 11.88 -3.11
C LYS A 23 12.61 12.03 -4.37
N GLU A 24 12.97 11.33 -5.43
CA GLU A 24 12.27 11.32 -6.71
C GLU A 24 10.87 10.71 -6.56
N VAL A 25 10.77 9.56 -5.88
CA VAL A 25 9.49 8.88 -5.63
C VAL A 25 8.60 9.73 -4.73
N GLU A 26 9.16 10.29 -3.64
CA GLU A 26 8.42 11.16 -2.74
C GLU A 26 7.90 12.40 -3.46
N ALA A 27 8.73 13.05 -4.28
CA ALA A 27 8.33 14.24 -5.05
C ALA A 27 7.17 13.94 -6.01
N VAL A 28 7.22 12.81 -6.73
CA VAL A 28 6.15 12.39 -7.64
C VAL A 28 4.85 12.11 -6.88
N LEU A 29 4.92 11.36 -5.78
CA LEU A 29 3.73 11.04 -4.98
C LEU A 29 3.08 12.31 -4.42
N ARG A 30 3.87 13.24 -3.87
CA ARG A 30 3.38 14.53 -3.37
C ARG A 30 2.76 15.37 -4.49
N ALA A 31 3.38 15.42 -5.66
CA ALA A 31 2.85 16.16 -6.81
C ALA A 31 1.51 15.60 -7.30
N PHE A 32 1.36 14.27 -7.35
CA PHE A 32 0.09 13.63 -7.70
C PHE A 32 -1.00 13.92 -6.68
N HIS A 33 -0.69 13.80 -5.39
CA HIS A 33 -1.65 14.08 -4.31
C HIS A 33 -2.08 15.56 -4.30
N ALA A 34 -1.12 16.48 -4.43
CA ALA A 34 -1.39 17.93 -4.49
C ALA A 34 -2.22 18.32 -5.73
N ALA A 35 -2.06 17.62 -6.85
CA ALA A 35 -2.87 17.80 -8.05
C ALA A 35 -4.23 17.07 -7.97
N HIS A 36 -4.57 16.48 -6.82
CA HIS A 36 -5.72 15.60 -6.65
C HIS A 36 -5.78 14.55 -7.76
N LYS A 37 -4.72 13.79 -7.99
CA LYS A 37 -4.71 12.66 -8.91
C LYS A 37 -4.70 11.34 -8.11
N PRO A 38 -5.42 10.30 -8.56
CA PRO A 38 -5.46 9.05 -7.83
C PRO A 38 -4.11 8.32 -7.85
N ILE A 39 -3.79 7.63 -6.76
CA ILE A 39 -2.53 6.87 -6.60
C ILE A 39 -2.87 5.41 -6.28
N GLY A 40 -2.38 4.48 -7.11
CA GLY A 40 -2.51 3.04 -6.90
C GLY A 40 -1.29 2.44 -6.21
N LEU A 41 -1.51 1.64 -5.16
CA LEU A 41 -0.47 1.05 -4.31
C LEU A 41 -0.72 -0.44 -4.15
N CYS A 42 0.23 -1.27 -4.58
CA CYS A 42 0.08 -2.72 -4.60
C CYS A 42 1.18 -3.42 -3.79
N CYS A 43 0.77 -4.40 -2.99
CA CYS A 43 1.63 -5.21 -2.12
C CYS A 43 2.25 -4.37 -1.01
N ILE A 44 3.58 -4.28 -0.93
CA ILE A 44 4.27 -3.51 0.12
C ILE A 44 4.30 -1.99 -0.15
N SER A 45 3.94 -1.51 -1.34
CA SER A 45 4.05 -0.07 -1.62
C SER A 45 3.15 0.88 -0.81
N PRO A 46 2.03 0.46 -0.19
CA PRO A 46 1.26 1.33 0.71
C PRO A 46 2.08 1.92 1.87
N VAL A 47 3.19 1.30 2.26
CA VAL A 47 4.10 1.85 3.28
C VAL A 47 4.68 3.21 2.88
N LEU A 48 4.84 3.45 1.57
CA LEU A 48 5.29 4.75 1.06
C LEU A 48 4.25 5.83 1.31
N ALA A 49 2.99 5.53 1.01
CA ALA A 49 1.88 6.45 1.22
C ALA A 49 1.69 6.75 2.70
N ALA A 50 1.75 5.74 3.56
CA ALA A 50 1.64 5.92 5.02
C ALA A 50 2.73 6.84 5.59
N LYS A 51 3.93 6.82 5.01
CA LYS A 51 5.02 7.70 5.43
C LYS A 51 4.86 9.15 4.94
N ILE A 52 4.23 9.36 3.78
CA ILE A 52 4.13 10.66 3.10
C ILE A 52 2.84 11.40 3.48
N PHE A 53 1.73 10.68 3.61
CA PHE A 53 0.37 11.19 3.79
C PHE A 53 -0.17 10.77 5.17
N LEU A 54 0.17 11.54 6.21
CA LEU A 54 -0.26 11.24 7.57
C LEU A 54 -1.79 11.16 7.68
N GLY A 55 -2.29 10.16 8.40
CA GLY A 55 -3.72 9.93 8.58
C GLY A 55 -4.42 9.31 7.37
N CYS A 56 -3.69 8.88 6.34
CA CYS A 56 -4.29 8.15 5.22
C CYS A 56 -4.77 6.76 5.62
N GLU A 57 -5.66 6.21 4.81
CA GLU A 57 -6.18 4.86 4.96
C GLU A 57 -5.61 3.95 3.88
N VAL A 58 -5.09 2.79 4.26
CA VAL A 58 -4.47 1.84 3.33
C VAL A 58 -4.69 0.41 3.80
N THR A 59 -4.59 -0.55 2.87
CA THR A 59 -4.48 -1.97 3.20
C THR A 59 -3.16 -2.54 2.70
N VAL A 60 -2.58 -3.44 3.49
CA VAL A 60 -1.52 -4.36 3.06
C VAL A 60 -1.98 -5.82 3.16
N GLY A 61 -3.29 -6.05 3.31
CA GLY A 61 -3.88 -7.36 3.55
C GLY A 61 -4.56 -7.43 4.90
N HIS A 62 -4.09 -8.34 5.74
CA HIS A 62 -4.62 -8.55 7.09
C HIS A 62 -3.59 -8.20 8.17
N ASP A 63 -4.06 -7.90 9.37
CA ASP A 63 -3.23 -7.58 10.54
C ASP A 63 -3.00 -8.76 11.51
N THR A 64 -3.46 -9.95 11.14
CA THR A 64 -3.24 -11.19 11.91
C THR A 64 -2.28 -12.10 11.16
N GLU A 65 -1.16 -12.45 11.80
CA GLU A 65 -0.14 -13.33 11.20
C GLU A 65 -0.65 -14.77 11.10
N CYS A 66 -0.62 -15.33 9.90
CA CYS A 66 -0.95 -16.73 9.62
C CYS A 66 -0.27 -17.18 8.32
N GLU A 67 -0.41 -18.46 7.93
CA GLU A 67 0.17 -18.97 6.68
C GLU A 67 -0.27 -18.19 5.44
N GLN A 68 -1.52 -17.70 5.44
CA GLN A 68 -2.04 -16.87 4.35
C GLN A 68 -1.45 -15.45 4.37
N TRP A 69 -1.15 -14.91 5.55
CA TRP A 69 -0.72 -13.52 5.74
C TRP A 69 0.62 -13.43 6.48
N PRO A 70 1.73 -13.83 5.84
CA PRO A 70 3.05 -13.90 6.48
C PRO A 70 3.65 -12.53 6.84
N TYR A 71 3.12 -11.44 6.28
CA TYR A 71 3.63 -10.08 6.48
C TYR A 71 2.67 -9.17 7.28
N ALA A 72 1.74 -9.76 8.03
CA ALA A 72 0.69 -9.04 8.75
C ALA A 72 1.20 -7.94 9.70
N LYS A 73 2.40 -8.11 10.28
CA LYS A 73 3.06 -7.10 11.14
C LYS A 73 3.27 -5.75 10.44
N THR A 74 3.23 -5.71 9.11
CA THR A 74 3.26 -4.45 8.34
C THR A 74 2.07 -3.55 8.69
N ALA A 75 0.90 -4.12 8.96
CA ALA A 75 -0.30 -3.37 9.33
C ALA A 75 -0.11 -2.57 10.63
N GLU A 76 0.54 -3.16 11.64
CA GLU A 76 0.85 -2.47 12.90
C GLU A 76 1.81 -1.30 12.67
N ALA A 77 2.83 -1.47 11.84
CA ALA A 77 3.72 -0.37 11.50
C ALA A 77 2.99 0.79 10.78
N MET A 78 1.91 0.53 10.03
CA MET A 78 1.08 1.60 9.45
C MET A 78 0.30 2.35 10.54
N LYS A 79 -0.26 1.63 11.53
CA LYS A 79 -0.95 2.22 12.68
C LYS A 79 0.00 3.12 13.49
N GLU A 80 1.23 2.66 13.73
CA GLU A 80 2.26 3.43 14.43
C GLU A 80 2.73 4.68 13.67
N LEU A 81 2.64 4.68 12.34
CA LEU A 81 2.89 5.86 11.50
C LEU A 81 1.72 6.86 11.51
N GLY A 82 0.66 6.59 12.29
CA GLY A 82 -0.53 7.45 12.39
C GLY A 82 -1.50 7.27 11.23
N CYS A 83 -1.43 6.15 10.51
CA CYS A 83 -2.34 5.81 9.41
C CYS A 83 -3.36 4.76 9.84
N ARG A 84 -4.47 4.63 9.11
CA ARG A 84 -5.47 3.60 9.35
C ARG A 84 -5.22 2.40 8.43
N HIS A 85 -4.83 1.26 9.01
CA HIS A 85 -4.87 0.00 8.27
C HIS A 85 -6.30 -0.53 8.20
N VAL A 86 -6.72 -0.97 7.02
CA VAL A 86 -8.02 -1.64 6.81
C VAL A 86 -7.76 -3.06 6.32
N ASN A 87 -8.28 -4.05 7.04
CA ASN A 87 -8.16 -5.44 6.62
C ASN A 87 -8.92 -5.67 5.31
N SER A 88 -8.30 -6.38 4.38
CA SER A 88 -8.83 -6.65 3.05
C SER A 88 -8.39 -8.02 2.57
N GLU A 89 -9.30 -8.74 1.92
CA GLU A 89 -8.96 -9.98 1.22
C GLU A 89 -8.13 -9.70 -0.04
N VAL A 90 -7.48 -10.74 -0.58
CA VAL A 90 -6.57 -10.63 -1.73
C VAL A 90 -7.25 -10.13 -3.02
N THR A 91 -8.54 -10.43 -3.21
CA THR A 91 -9.33 -9.98 -4.35
C THR A 91 -9.96 -8.61 -4.13
N GLN A 92 -9.84 -8.05 -2.93
CA GLN A 92 -10.42 -6.78 -2.54
C GLN A 92 -9.39 -5.65 -2.59
N VAL A 93 -9.90 -4.42 -2.56
CA VAL A 93 -9.11 -3.20 -2.52
C VAL A 93 -9.68 -2.26 -1.48
N HIS A 94 -8.82 -1.42 -0.90
CA HIS A 94 -9.24 -0.34 -0.03
C HIS A 94 -9.03 1.00 -0.74
N VAL A 95 -10.07 1.85 -0.69
CA VAL A 95 -10.08 3.18 -1.29
C VAL A 95 -10.19 4.25 -0.20
N ASP A 96 -9.13 5.03 -0.02
CA ASP A 96 -9.17 6.27 0.74
C ASP A 96 -9.65 7.39 -0.20
N ALA A 97 -10.94 7.66 -0.19
CA ALA A 97 -11.55 8.67 -1.06
C ALA A 97 -11.05 10.10 -0.75
N ARG A 98 -10.67 10.37 0.50
CA ARG A 98 -10.19 11.70 0.93
C ARG A 98 -8.82 11.99 0.33
N ASN A 99 -7.92 11.01 0.32
CA ASN A 99 -6.57 11.15 -0.23
C ASN A 99 -6.43 10.61 -1.67
N ARG A 100 -7.50 10.05 -2.25
CA ARG A 100 -7.54 9.38 -3.56
C ARG A 100 -6.49 8.27 -3.68
N LEU A 101 -6.30 7.51 -2.60
CA LEU A 101 -5.40 6.36 -2.58
C LEU A 101 -6.20 5.08 -2.79
N VAL A 102 -5.70 4.19 -3.64
CA VAL A 102 -6.25 2.85 -3.84
C VAL A 102 -5.17 1.84 -3.50
N SER A 103 -5.46 0.90 -2.62
CA SER A 103 -4.49 -0.10 -2.15
C SER A 103 -5.01 -1.53 -2.25
N THR A 104 -4.13 -2.47 -2.57
CA THR A 104 -4.41 -3.91 -2.60
C THR A 104 -3.21 -4.72 -2.12
N SER A 105 -3.47 -5.88 -1.50
CA SER A 105 -2.47 -6.68 -0.81
C SER A 105 -1.61 -7.53 -1.75
N ALA A 106 -2.17 -8.02 -2.86
CA ALA A 106 -1.45 -8.86 -3.83
C ALA A 106 -0.58 -9.95 -3.16
N PHE A 107 0.73 -9.99 -3.44
CA PHE A 107 1.67 -10.96 -2.87
C PHE A 107 2.01 -10.76 -1.38
N MET A 108 1.35 -9.83 -0.68
CA MET A 108 1.35 -9.86 0.80
C MET A 108 0.53 -11.04 1.34
N CYS A 109 -0.32 -11.61 0.48
CA CYS A 109 -1.10 -12.84 0.71
C CYS A 109 -0.46 -14.03 -0.01
N ASN A 110 -0.40 -15.19 0.65
CA ASN A 110 -0.15 -16.47 0.00
C ASN A 110 -1.45 -16.95 -0.65
N ALA A 111 -1.68 -16.55 -1.90
CA ALA A 111 -2.87 -16.88 -2.68
C ALA A 111 -2.52 -17.34 -4.11
N PRO A 112 -3.41 -18.06 -4.80
CA PRO A 112 -3.26 -18.37 -6.21
C PRO A 112 -3.10 -17.11 -7.07
N ILE A 113 -2.27 -17.19 -8.12
CA ILE A 113 -1.93 -16.05 -8.98
C ILE A 113 -3.18 -15.39 -9.59
N HIS A 114 -4.21 -16.16 -9.94
CA HIS A 114 -5.44 -15.61 -10.50
C HIS A 114 -6.17 -14.68 -9.51
N ALA A 115 -6.21 -15.03 -8.22
CA ALA A 115 -6.84 -14.20 -7.21
C ALA A 115 -6.06 -12.88 -6.98
N ILE A 116 -4.73 -12.96 -7.02
CA ILE A 116 -3.84 -11.79 -6.97
C ILE A 116 -4.07 -10.89 -8.19
N HIS A 117 -4.15 -11.50 -9.38
CA HIS A 117 -4.48 -10.80 -10.63
C HIS A 117 -5.82 -10.07 -10.53
N ASP A 118 -6.86 -10.72 -10.01
CA ASP A 118 -8.20 -10.14 -9.88
C ASP A 118 -8.23 -8.94 -8.91
N GLY A 119 -7.49 -9.04 -7.79
CA GLY A 119 -7.31 -7.93 -6.86
C GLY A 119 -6.59 -6.73 -7.49
N ILE A 120 -5.49 -6.98 -8.21
CA ILE A 120 -4.76 -5.93 -8.96
C ILE A 120 -5.65 -5.32 -10.04
N GLY A 121 -6.41 -6.13 -10.79
CA GLY A 121 -7.34 -5.64 -11.81
C GLY A 121 -8.43 -4.74 -11.22
N THR A 122 -8.92 -5.08 -10.03
CA THR A 122 -9.85 -4.23 -9.28
C THR A 122 -9.21 -2.93 -8.83
N MET A 123 -7.94 -2.97 -8.37
CA MET A 123 -7.19 -1.76 -8.00
C MET A 123 -7.06 -0.81 -9.19
N VAL A 124 -6.69 -1.32 -10.37
CA VAL A 124 -6.57 -0.49 -11.59
C VAL A 124 -7.92 0.14 -11.96
N ARG A 125 -9.01 -0.64 -11.91
CA ARG A 125 -10.36 -0.12 -12.19
C ARG A 125 -10.77 1.01 -11.23
N GLU A 126 -10.50 0.87 -9.93
CA GLU A 126 -10.79 1.92 -8.96
C GLU A 126 -9.93 3.17 -9.15
N VAL A 127 -8.64 3.01 -9.49
CA VAL A 127 -7.78 4.15 -9.83
C VAL A 127 -8.35 4.92 -11.04
N LEU A 128 -8.79 4.21 -12.08
CA LEU A 128 -9.39 4.82 -13.27
C LEU A 128 -10.74 5.49 -12.96
N ARG A 129 -11.56 4.90 -12.08
CA ARG A 129 -12.83 5.49 -11.65
C ARG A 129 -12.64 6.82 -10.91
N LEU A 130 -11.53 6.94 -10.18
CA LEU A 130 -11.16 8.15 -9.46
C LEU A 130 -10.37 9.15 -10.32
N ALA A 131 -10.05 8.87 -11.59
CA ALA A 131 -9.18 9.72 -12.40
C ALA A 131 -9.88 10.98 -12.91
#